data_AF-A0A6G1EDM3-F1
#
_entry.id   AF-A0A6G1EDM3-F1
#
_cell.length_a   1.000
_cell.length_b   1.000
_cell.length_c   1.000
_cell.angle_alpha   90.00
_cell.angle_beta   90.00
_cell.angle_gamma   90.00
#
_symmetry.space_group_name_H-M   'P 1'
#
loop_
_entity.id
_entity.type
_entity.pdbx_description
1 polymer ?
#
loop_
_entity_poly.entity_id
_entity_poly.type
_entity_poly.pdbx_seq_one_letter_code
_entity_poly.pdbx_strand_id
1 'polypeptide(L)'
;MNVSKKVPALYTLREIEGFLVANPSEIVTLILEDHVASRDGLTKLFNKTGLRMYWFPVEKMPRNGDDWPIVSDMIKNNHRLLVFTSNRSKESSEGIAYQWNYMVENQSSMDHSRGLKDVLKSCHAATGNRWANFLAVDFYKRSDGGGVFEAIDILNGRLICGLNDVSSCRVQISTMEVAMWL
;
A
#
# COMPACT_ATOMS: atom_id res chain seq x y z
N MET A 1 -2.71 -31.92 -11.46
CA MET A 1 -2.83 -30.47 -11.21
C MET A 1 -1.52 -29.83 -11.60
N ASN A 2 -1.52 -28.93 -12.58
CA ASN A 2 -0.30 -28.40 -13.18
C ASN A 2 0.28 -27.29 -12.29
N VAL A 3 1.58 -27.41 -11.98
CA VAL A 3 2.31 -26.52 -11.07
C VAL A 3 2.35 -25.10 -11.63
N SER A 4 2.10 -24.11 -10.77
CA SER A 4 2.08 -22.66 -11.08
C SER A 4 3.20 -22.24 -12.05
N LYS A 5 2.82 -21.63 -13.17
CA LYS A 5 3.75 -21.09 -14.18
C LYS A 5 4.48 -19.89 -13.57
N LYS A 6 5.72 -20.10 -13.12
CA LYS A 6 6.58 -19.03 -12.62
C LYS A 6 7.02 -18.14 -13.78
N VAL A 7 6.59 -16.88 -13.78
CA VAL A 7 7.05 -15.86 -14.74
C VAL A 7 8.19 -15.06 -14.09
N PRO A 8 9.28 -14.74 -14.81
CA PRO A 8 10.32 -13.88 -14.27
C PRO A 8 9.78 -12.51 -13.87
N ALA A 9 10.08 -12.07 -12.64
CA ALA A 9 9.67 -10.76 -12.11
C ALA A 9 10.10 -9.57 -12.99
N LEU A 10 11.13 -9.74 -13.83
CA LEU A 10 11.58 -8.76 -14.81
C LEU A 10 10.45 -8.29 -15.74
N TYR A 11 9.58 -9.18 -16.19
CA TYR A 11 8.52 -8.82 -17.14
C TYR A 11 7.43 -8.00 -16.44
N THR A 12 6.96 -8.45 -15.29
CA THR A 12 5.98 -7.71 -14.47
C THR A 12 6.51 -6.33 -14.05
N LEU A 13 7.78 -6.23 -13.65
CA LEU A 13 8.36 -4.93 -13.29
C LEU A 13 8.57 -4.01 -14.50
N ARG A 14 8.69 -4.55 -15.72
CA ARG A 14 8.67 -3.73 -16.95
C ARG A 14 7.28 -3.22 -17.28
N GLU A 15 6.23 -4.00 -17.01
CA GLU A 15 4.85 -3.53 -17.15
C GLU A 15 4.57 -2.37 -16.18
N ILE A 16 5.04 -2.48 -14.94
CA ILE A 16 4.93 -1.40 -13.95
C ILE A 16 5.71 -0.16 -14.40
N GLU A 17 6.91 -0.33 -14.98
CA GLU A 17 7.66 0.80 -15.51
C GLU A 17 6.93 1.48 -16.67
N GLY A 18 6.41 0.70 -17.63
CA GLY A 18 5.60 1.23 -18.72
C GLY A 18 4.35 1.96 -18.22
N PHE A 19 3.70 1.45 -17.16
CA PHE A 19 2.58 2.12 -16.51
C PHE A 19 3.00 3.46 -15.90
N LEU A 20 4.11 3.52 -15.16
CA LEU A 20 4.59 4.77 -14.55
C LEU A 20 5.05 5.80 -15.58
N VAL A 21 5.56 5.36 -16.74
CA VAL A 21 5.87 6.24 -17.88
C VAL A 21 4.59 6.82 -18.49
N ALA A 22 3.58 5.96 -18.72
CA ALA A 22 2.32 6.38 -19.33
C ALA A 22 1.46 7.27 -18.40
N ASN A 23 1.63 7.13 -17.09
CA ASN A 23 0.80 7.78 -16.08
C ASN A 23 1.66 8.60 -15.09
N PRO A 24 2.06 9.84 -15.45
CA PRO A 24 3.03 10.63 -14.68
C PRO A 24 2.54 11.08 -13.29
N SER A 25 1.22 11.08 -13.07
CA SER A 25 0.61 11.44 -11.79
C SER A 25 0.35 10.26 -10.86
N GLU A 26 0.54 9.03 -11.34
CA GLU A 26 0.23 7.84 -10.55
C GLU A 26 1.43 7.41 -9.70
N ILE A 27 1.10 6.83 -8.53
CA ILE A 27 2.06 6.23 -7.58
C ILE A 27 1.72 4.75 -7.44
N VAL A 28 2.74 3.90 -7.52
CA VAL A 28 2.61 2.45 -7.34
C VAL A 28 3.24 2.04 -6.01
N THR A 29 2.54 1.19 -5.27
CA THR A 29 3.06 0.55 -4.05
C THR A 29 3.24 -0.94 -4.31
N LEU A 30 4.45 -1.46 -4.08
CA LEU A 30 4.77 -2.88 -4.17
C LEU A 30 5.06 -3.44 -2.77
N ILE A 31 4.45 -4.58 -2.45
CA ILE A 31 4.72 -5.35 -1.23
C ILE A 31 5.26 -6.71 -1.69
N LEU A 32 6.52 -6.98 -1.36
CA LEU A 32 7.26 -8.14 -1.86
C LEU A 32 7.39 -9.21 -0.78
N GLU A 33 6.87 -10.40 -1.05
CA GLU A 33 7.28 -11.60 -0.31
C GLU A 33 8.66 -12.03 -0.82
N ASP A 34 9.70 -11.79 -0.03
CA ASP A 34 11.09 -11.78 -0.49
C ASP A 34 11.91 -12.98 -0.01
N HIS A 35 12.19 -13.89 -0.95
CA HIS A 35 13.10 -15.02 -0.79
C HIS A 35 14.40 -14.88 -1.61
N VAL A 36 14.76 -13.67 -2.04
CA VAL A 36 15.93 -13.43 -2.91
C VAL A 36 17.23 -13.47 -2.10
N ALA A 37 17.96 -14.58 -2.23
CA ALA A 37 19.24 -14.80 -1.55
C ALA A 37 20.45 -14.13 -2.25
N SER A 38 20.33 -13.76 -3.53
CA SER A 38 21.45 -13.13 -4.25
C SER A 38 21.73 -11.73 -3.73
N ARG A 39 23.02 -11.41 -3.51
CA ARG A 39 23.47 -10.07 -3.10
C ARG A 39 23.01 -9.00 -4.10
N ASP A 40 22.32 -7.99 -3.57
CA ASP A 40 21.74 -6.85 -4.29
C ASP A 40 20.77 -7.28 -5.40
N GLY A 41 20.11 -8.43 -5.25
CA GLY A 41 19.30 -9.04 -6.30
C GLY A 41 18.11 -8.18 -6.72
N LEU A 42 17.40 -7.61 -5.74
CA LEU A 42 16.28 -6.72 -6.00
C LEU A 42 16.78 -5.39 -6.56
N THR A 43 17.81 -4.79 -5.96
CA THR A 43 18.41 -3.54 -6.44
C THR A 43 18.85 -3.64 -7.91
N LYS A 44 19.52 -4.73 -8.29
CA LYS A 44 19.91 -4.99 -9.68
C LYS A 44 18.70 -5.12 -10.59
N LEU A 45 17.64 -5.78 -10.14
CA LEU A 45 16.43 -5.98 -10.91
C LEU A 45 15.72 -4.64 -11.17
N PHE A 46 15.52 -3.81 -10.14
CA PHE A 46 14.90 -2.50 -10.27
C PHE A 46 15.74 -1.50 -11.08
N ASN A 47 17.07 -1.57 -10.98
CA ASN A 47 17.96 -0.79 -11.85
C ASN A 47 17.80 -1.22 -13.31
N LYS A 48 17.75 -2.53 -13.57
CA LYS A 48 17.60 -3.10 -14.92
C LYS A 48 16.26 -2.76 -15.56
N THR A 49 15.19 -2.58 -14.78
CA THR A 49 13.87 -2.22 -15.28
C THR A 49 13.69 -0.72 -15.45
N GLY A 50 14.60 0.12 -14.92
CA GLY A 50 14.46 1.58 -14.91
C GLY A 50 13.65 2.12 -13.73
N LEU A 51 13.01 1.25 -12.94
CA LEU A 51 12.14 1.64 -11.84
C LEU A 51 12.85 2.41 -10.71
N ARG A 52 14.18 2.29 -10.59
CA ARG A 52 14.94 3.00 -9.55
C ARG A 52 14.78 4.52 -9.60
N MET A 53 14.50 5.09 -10.77
CA MET A 53 14.27 6.53 -10.93
C MET A 53 12.98 7.03 -10.28
N TYR A 54 12.03 6.12 -10.01
CA TYR A 54 10.75 6.43 -9.37
C TYR A 54 10.75 6.18 -7.85
N TRP A 55 11.84 5.62 -7.33
CA TRP A 55 11.87 5.02 -6.00
C TRP A 55 11.76 6.05 -4.88
N PHE A 56 10.80 5.85 -3.96
CA PHE A 56 10.66 6.66 -2.77
C PHE A 56 11.66 6.21 -1.68
N PRO A 57 12.59 7.08 -1.24
CA PRO A 57 13.67 6.70 -0.33
C PRO A 57 13.17 6.40 1.09
N VAL A 58 13.70 5.32 1.69
CA VAL A 58 13.31 4.86 3.04
C VAL A 58 13.62 5.90 4.12
N GLU A 59 14.62 6.75 3.91
CA GLU A 59 15.01 7.82 4.82
C GLU A 59 13.96 8.95 4.92
N LYS A 60 13.11 9.08 3.89
CA LYS A 60 12.00 10.04 3.87
C LYS A 60 10.67 9.40 4.27
N MET A 61 10.65 8.10 4.55
CA MET A 61 9.44 7.44 5.02
C MET A 61 9.16 7.87 6.46
N PRO A 62 7.88 8.06 6.82
CA PRO A 62 7.52 8.48 8.16
C PRO A 62 7.98 7.45 9.20
N ARG A 63 8.41 7.96 10.35
CA ARG A 63 8.78 7.16 11.51
C ARG A 63 7.94 7.59 12.70
N ASN A 64 7.69 6.67 13.63
CA ASN A 64 7.04 6.98 14.91
C ASN A 64 5.71 7.73 14.79
N GLY A 65 4.95 7.49 13.72
CA GLY A 65 3.64 8.12 13.49
C GLY A 65 3.66 9.43 12.70
N ASP A 66 4.82 9.89 12.23
CA ASP A 66 4.94 11.04 11.33
C ASP A 66 4.08 10.87 10.07
N ASP A 67 3.76 11.99 9.42
CA ASP A 67 3.00 11.98 8.18
C ASP A 67 3.83 11.56 6.97
N TRP A 68 3.19 10.80 6.07
CA TRP A 68 3.70 10.63 4.72
C TRP A 68 3.73 12.01 4.01
N PRO A 69 4.72 12.25 3.13
CA PRO A 69 4.66 13.42 2.27
C PRO A 69 3.36 13.43 1.46
N ILE A 70 2.88 14.63 1.16
CA ILE A 70 1.70 14.79 0.31
C ILE A 70 1.98 14.24 -1.09
N VAL A 71 0.95 13.64 -1.70
CA VAL A 71 1.04 12.99 -3.02
C VAL A 71 1.58 13.94 -4.10
N SER A 72 1.18 15.21 -4.06
CA SER A 72 1.68 16.23 -5.00
C SER A 72 3.20 16.42 -4.92
N ASP A 73 3.79 16.38 -3.72
CA ASP A 73 5.23 16.47 -3.54
C ASP A 73 5.93 15.18 -3.98
N MET A 74 5.33 14.02 -3.72
CA MET A 74 5.85 12.74 -4.20
C MET A 74 5.94 12.72 -5.73
N ILE A 75 4.87 13.12 -6.41
CA ILE A 75 4.81 13.23 -7.88
C ILE A 75 5.83 14.25 -8.38
N LYS A 76 5.87 15.45 -7.79
CA LYS A 76 6.79 16.53 -8.19
C LYS A 76 8.26 16.12 -8.12
N ASN A 77 8.63 15.29 -7.14
CA ASN A 77 9.98 14.76 -6.96
C ASN A 77 10.22 13.44 -7.72
N ASN A 78 9.26 12.99 -8.52
CA ASN A 78 9.25 11.68 -9.19
C ASN A 78 9.42 10.48 -8.25
N HIS A 79 9.08 10.61 -6.96
CA HIS A 79 9.05 9.49 -6.01
C HIS A 79 7.70 8.76 -6.11
N ARG A 80 7.50 8.02 -7.20
CA ARG A 80 6.24 7.38 -7.59
C ARG A 80 6.21 5.87 -7.40
N LEU A 81 7.21 5.31 -6.73
CA LEU A 81 7.30 3.89 -6.42
C LEU A 81 7.67 3.68 -4.95
N LEU A 82 6.72 3.17 -4.17
CA LEU A 82 6.93 2.69 -2.79
C LEU A 82 7.18 1.19 -2.84
N VAL A 83 8.26 0.71 -2.22
CA VAL A 83 8.62 -0.71 -2.21
C VAL A 83 8.83 -1.19 -0.79
N PHE A 84 8.04 -2.17 -0.40
CA PHE A 84 8.13 -2.87 0.88
C PHE A 84 8.54 -4.33 0.66
N THR A 85 9.25 -4.91 1.62
CA THR A 85 9.71 -6.30 1.57
C THR A 85 9.45 -7.03 2.90
N SER A 86 9.15 -8.32 2.82
CA SER A 86 9.01 -9.22 3.97
C SER A 86 10.36 -9.57 4.60
N ASN A 87 11.49 -9.27 3.95
CA ASN A 87 12.83 -9.55 4.46
C ASN A 87 13.48 -8.33 5.14
N ARG A 88 13.54 -8.35 6.48
CA ARG A 88 14.09 -7.26 7.31
C ARG A 88 15.51 -6.81 6.93
N SER A 89 16.35 -7.73 6.44
CA SER A 89 17.74 -7.41 6.10
C SER A 89 17.88 -6.45 4.90
N LYS A 90 16.85 -6.34 4.06
CA LYS A 90 16.87 -5.52 2.85
C LYS A 90 16.80 -4.03 3.12
N GLU A 91 16.30 -3.62 4.27
CA GLU A 91 16.26 -2.19 4.62
C GLU A 91 17.66 -1.63 4.79
N SER A 92 18.54 -2.34 5.52
CA SER A 92 19.92 -1.92 5.69
C SER A 92 20.84 -2.25 4.51
N SER A 93 20.57 -3.35 3.78
CA SER A 93 21.45 -3.79 2.69
C SER A 93 21.12 -3.18 1.33
N GLU A 94 19.84 -2.92 1.04
CA GLU A 94 19.36 -2.49 -0.27
C GLU A 94 18.50 -1.20 -0.22
N GLY A 95 18.19 -0.68 0.98
CA GLY A 95 17.35 0.50 1.15
C GLY A 95 15.85 0.23 0.89
N ILE A 96 15.42 -1.03 1.00
CA ILE A 96 14.03 -1.44 0.77
C ILE A 96 13.30 -1.54 2.11
N ALA A 97 12.21 -0.80 2.26
CA ALA A 97 11.49 -0.69 3.52
C ALA A 97 10.99 -2.05 4.03
N TYR A 98 11.31 -2.39 5.28
CA TYR A 98 10.77 -3.60 5.89
C TYR A 98 9.28 -3.39 6.20
N GLN A 99 8.41 -4.19 5.59
CA GLN A 99 6.96 -3.92 5.59
C GLN A 99 6.38 -3.74 7.01
N TRP A 100 6.85 -4.53 7.97
CA TRP A 100 6.32 -4.55 9.34
C TRP A 100 6.70 -3.32 10.17
N ASN A 101 7.61 -2.47 9.68
CA ASN A 101 7.87 -1.16 10.29
C ASN A 101 6.78 -0.14 9.92
N TYR A 102 6.02 -0.37 8.84
CA TYR A 102 5.10 0.61 8.25
C TYR A 102 3.66 0.11 8.11
N MET A 103 3.44 -1.19 8.25
CA MET A 103 2.15 -1.85 8.06
C MET A 103 1.78 -2.64 9.31
N VAL A 104 0.49 -2.58 9.68
CA VAL A 104 -0.10 -3.42 10.71
C VAL A 104 -1.00 -4.43 10.02
N GLU A 105 -0.59 -5.69 10.03
CA GLU A 105 -1.47 -6.80 9.69
C GLU A 105 -2.18 -7.24 10.97
N ASN A 106 -3.51 -7.17 10.98
CA ASN A 106 -4.29 -7.76 12.05
C ASN A 106 -4.79 -9.13 11.55
N GLN A 107 -4.32 -10.21 12.17
CA GLN A 107 -4.78 -11.57 11.89
C GLN A 107 -6.20 -11.77 12.43
N SER A 108 -7.20 -11.11 11.85
CA SER A 108 -8.61 -11.40 12.13
C SER A 108 -9.10 -12.68 11.45
N SER A 109 -8.20 -13.52 10.93
CA SER A 109 -8.53 -14.85 10.40
C SER A 109 -8.87 -15.88 11.48
N MET A 110 -8.70 -15.56 12.78
CA MET A 110 -8.98 -16.51 13.87
C MET A 110 -10.25 -16.21 14.68
N ASP A 111 -10.87 -15.03 14.51
CA ASP A 111 -12.16 -14.70 15.14
C ASP A 111 -13.14 -14.22 14.05
N HIS A 112 -13.91 -15.15 13.48
CA HIS A 112 -15.03 -14.86 12.57
C HIS A 112 -16.12 -13.94 13.18
N SER A 113 -15.96 -13.53 14.45
CA SER A 113 -16.89 -12.69 15.21
C SER A 113 -16.54 -11.20 15.20
N ARG A 114 -15.33 -10.79 14.78
CA ARG A 114 -14.94 -9.37 14.68
C ARG A 114 -15.02 -8.90 13.24
N GLY A 115 -15.88 -7.91 12.98
CA GLY A 115 -16.00 -7.31 11.66
C GLY A 115 -14.75 -6.50 11.29
N LEU A 116 -14.52 -6.29 9.99
CA LEU A 116 -13.42 -5.46 9.47
C LEU A 116 -13.42 -4.03 10.07
N LYS A 117 -14.60 -3.52 10.43
CA LYS A 117 -14.78 -2.28 11.19
C LYS A 117 -14.06 -2.28 12.56
N ASP A 118 -14.10 -3.39 13.28
CA ASP A 118 -13.44 -3.52 14.58
C ASP A 118 -11.93 -3.62 14.41
N VAL A 119 -11.47 -4.26 13.32
CA VAL A 119 -10.07 -4.24 12.92
C VAL A 119 -9.60 -2.80 12.68
N LEU A 120 -10.34 -2.00 11.92
CA LEU A 120 -9.99 -0.60 11.67
C LEU A 120 -9.88 0.23 12.96
N LYS A 121 -10.84 0.08 13.87
CA LYS A 121 -10.80 0.76 15.18
C LYS A 121 -9.64 0.30 16.05
N SER A 122 -9.33 -1.00 16.02
CA SER A 122 -8.22 -1.56 16.79
C SER A 122 -6.89 -1.05 16.26
N CYS A 123 -6.71 -1.04 14.94
CA CYS A 123 -5.55 -0.44 14.29
C CYS A 123 -5.45 1.05 14.63
N HIS A 124 -6.54 1.81 14.53
CA HIS A 124 -6.57 3.22 14.90
C HIS A 124 -6.06 3.48 16.33
N ALA A 125 -6.54 2.69 17.30
CA ALA A 125 -6.07 2.80 18.68
C ALA A 125 -4.58 2.41 18.83
N ALA A 126 -4.16 1.35 18.15
CA ALA A 126 -2.78 0.85 18.19
C ALA A 126 -1.77 1.80 17.50
N THR A 127 -2.21 2.63 16.55
CA THR A 127 -1.37 3.56 15.78
C THR A 127 -1.44 5.01 16.30
N GLY A 128 -1.73 5.19 17.59
CA GLY A 128 -1.74 6.53 18.20
C GLY A 128 -2.93 7.38 17.78
N ASN A 129 -4.10 6.77 17.59
CA ASN A 129 -5.33 7.41 17.09
C ASN A 129 -5.18 7.95 15.66
N ARG A 130 -4.47 7.20 14.81
CA ARG A 130 -4.30 7.54 13.39
C ARG A 130 -5.08 6.57 12.51
N TRP A 131 -5.95 7.10 11.66
CA TRP A 131 -6.62 6.29 10.65
C TRP A 131 -5.65 5.89 9.54
N ALA A 132 -5.77 4.66 9.05
CA ALA A 132 -4.92 4.14 7.98
C ALA A 132 -5.19 4.87 6.66
N ASN A 133 -4.14 5.18 5.90
CA ASN A 133 -4.25 5.80 4.58
C ASN A 133 -4.72 4.79 3.50
N PHE A 134 -4.43 3.50 3.68
CA PHE A 134 -4.78 2.43 2.75
C PHE A 134 -5.26 1.20 3.53
N LEU A 135 -6.16 0.43 2.92
CA LEU A 135 -6.63 -0.86 3.42
C LEU A 135 -6.38 -1.92 2.36
N ALA A 136 -5.53 -2.90 2.66
CA ALA A 136 -5.33 -4.09 1.84
C ALA A 136 -6.08 -5.27 2.49
N VAL A 137 -6.79 -6.05 1.67
CA VAL A 137 -7.54 -7.24 2.11
C VAL A 137 -7.11 -8.42 1.26
N ASP A 138 -6.59 -9.46 1.89
CA ASP A 138 -6.05 -10.66 1.22
C ASP A 138 -7.14 -11.45 0.48
N PHE A 139 -8.30 -11.62 1.10
CA PHE A 139 -9.45 -12.29 0.49
C PHE A 139 -10.75 -11.55 0.80
N TYR A 140 -11.44 -11.10 -0.25
CA TYR A 140 -12.76 -10.51 -0.12
C TYR A 140 -13.85 -11.49 -0.56
N LYS A 141 -14.77 -11.80 0.36
CA LYS A 141 -16.06 -12.41 0.04
C LYS A 141 -17.16 -11.41 0.37
N ARG A 142 -18.04 -11.14 -0.59
CA ARG A 142 -19.17 -10.23 -0.39
C ARG A 142 -20.04 -10.75 0.75
N SER A 143 -20.20 -9.91 1.77
CA SER A 143 -21.05 -10.15 2.94
C SER A 143 -22.31 -9.31 2.82
N ASP A 144 -23.39 -9.75 3.44
CA ASP A 144 -24.68 -9.03 3.47
C ASP A 144 -24.63 -7.79 4.39
N GLY A 145 -23.56 -7.61 5.17
CA GLY A 145 -23.37 -6.52 6.15
C GLY A 145 -22.21 -5.57 5.83
N GLY A 146 -22.23 -4.90 4.68
CA GLY A 146 -21.32 -3.79 4.33
C GLY A 146 -19.86 -4.17 4.01
N GLY A 147 -19.24 -5.01 4.84
CA GLY A 147 -17.93 -5.63 4.60
C GLY A 147 -16.80 -4.63 4.32
N VAL A 148 -16.01 -4.90 3.28
CA VAL A 148 -14.90 -4.02 2.85
C VAL A 148 -15.35 -2.64 2.41
N PHE A 149 -16.54 -2.53 1.83
CA PHE A 149 -17.06 -1.25 1.35
C PHE A 149 -17.41 -0.33 2.52
N GLU A 150 -18.11 -0.85 3.54
CA GLU A 150 -18.36 -0.08 4.77
C GLU A 150 -17.04 0.33 5.47
N ALA A 151 -16.05 -0.57 5.50
CA ALA A 151 -14.75 -0.27 6.06
C ALA A 151 -14.04 0.89 5.33
N ILE A 152 -14.10 0.91 4.00
CA ILE A 152 -13.58 2.01 3.17
C ILE A 152 -14.37 3.30 3.42
N ASP A 153 -15.70 3.24 3.51
CA ASP A 153 -16.54 4.42 3.77
C ASP A 153 -16.25 5.04 5.14
N ILE A 154 -16.00 4.20 6.16
CA ILE A 154 -15.57 4.65 7.48
C ILE A 154 -14.19 5.31 7.39
N LEU A 155 -13.21 4.67 6.76
CA LEU A 155 -11.86 5.23 6.61
C LEU A 155 -11.91 6.58 5.90
N ASN A 156 -12.58 6.65 4.75
CA ASN A 156 -12.73 7.87 3.97
C ASN A 156 -13.47 8.95 4.77
N GLY A 157 -14.58 8.63 5.44
CA GLY A 157 -15.30 9.59 6.28
C GLY A 157 -14.43 10.15 7.40
N ARG A 158 -13.62 9.30 8.02
CA ARG A 158 -12.70 9.69 9.10
C ARG A 158 -11.55 10.55 8.61
N LEU A 159 -10.97 10.23 7.45
CA LEU A 159 -9.87 10.98 6.85
C LEU A 159 -10.31 12.32 6.26
N ILE A 160 -11.47 12.38 5.62
CA ILE A 160 -11.94 13.56 4.87
C ILE A 160 -12.65 14.56 5.79
N CYS A 161 -13.54 14.09 6.66
CA CYS A 161 -14.43 14.98 7.42
C CYS A 161 -14.60 14.60 8.90
N GLY A 162 -13.85 13.60 9.39
CA GLY A 162 -13.92 13.13 10.78
C GLY A 162 -15.18 12.33 11.14
N LEU A 163 -16.08 12.08 10.19
CA LEU A 163 -17.34 11.35 10.39
C LEU A 163 -17.14 9.83 10.22
N ASN A 164 -18.15 9.06 10.64
CA ASN A 164 -18.11 7.59 10.54
C ASN A 164 -18.46 7.04 9.15
N ASP A 165 -18.80 7.89 8.20
CA ASP A 165 -19.24 7.49 6.88
C ASP A 165 -18.98 8.64 5.90
N VAL A 166 -18.31 8.34 4.79
CA VAL A 166 -17.99 9.32 3.75
C VAL A 166 -19.23 9.93 3.10
N SER A 167 -20.34 9.20 3.01
CA SER A 167 -21.61 9.71 2.49
C SER A 167 -22.19 10.83 3.36
N SER A 168 -21.78 10.88 4.64
CA SER A 168 -22.15 11.94 5.57
C SER A 168 -21.25 13.19 5.46
N CYS A 169 -20.12 13.09 4.75
CA CYS A 169 -19.30 14.27 4.47
C CYS A 169 -20.09 15.22 3.56
N ARG A 170 -20.20 16.49 3.94
CA ARG A 170 -20.76 17.51 3.04
C ARG A 170 -19.80 17.68 1.86
N VAL A 171 -20.19 17.16 0.70
CA VAL A 171 -19.39 17.23 -0.53
C VAL A 171 -19.12 18.69 -0.87
N GLN A 172 -17.86 19.10 -0.80
CA GLN A 172 -17.35 20.16 -1.67
C GLN A 172 -16.79 19.43 -2.89
N ILE A 173 -17.48 19.54 -4.02
CA ILE A 173 -17.18 18.77 -5.23
C ILE A 173 -15.75 19.09 -5.69
N SER A 174 -14.85 18.12 -5.60
CA SER A 174 -13.87 17.85 -6.65
C SER A 174 -13.81 16.34 -6.84
N THR A 175 -14.20 15.89 -8.02
CA THR A 175 -14.17 14.50 -8.47
C THR A 175 -12.82 13.82 -8.19
N MET A 176 -12.81 12.76 -7.39
CA MET A 176 -11.75 11.74 -7.43
C MET A 176 -12.29 10.55 -8.22
N GLU A 177 -11.71 10.28 -9.39
CA GLU A 177 -11.88 9.00 -10.07
C GLU A 177 -11.21 7.91 -9.23
N VAL A 178 -11.98 6.91 -8.81
CA VAL A 178 -11.43 5.65 -8.29
C VAL A 178 -11.26 4.73 -9.49
N ALA A 179 -10.02 4.55 -9.95
CA ALA A 179 -9.69 3.51 -10.91
C ALA A 179 -9.68 2.15 -10.18
N MET A 180 -10.75 1.38 -10.39
CA MET A 180 -10.87 0.00 -9.95
C MET A 180 -10.47 -0.88 -11.14
N TRP A 181 -9.28 -1.50 -11.10
CA TRP A 181 -8.93 -2.57 -12.04
C TRP A 181 -9.27 -3.92 -11.39
N LEU A 182 -9.99 -4.75 -12.15
CA LEU A 182 -10.24 -6.17 -11.86
C LEU A 182 -8.95 -6.99 -11.94
#